data_AF-A0A523V706-F1
#
_entry.id   AF-A0A523V706-F1
#
_cell.length_a   1.000
_cell.length_b   1.000
_cell.length_c   1.000
_cell.angle_alpha   90.00
_cell.angle_beta   90.00
_cell.angle_gamma   90.00
#
_symmetry.space_group_name_H-M   'P 1'
#
loop_
_entity.id
_entity.type
_entity.pdbx_description
1 polymer ?
#
loop_
_entity_poly.entity_id
_entity_poly.type
_entity_poly.pdbx_seq_one_letter_code
_entity_poly.pdbx_strand_id
1 'polypeptide(L)' 'MKEPHSLTNRAQYTLVYRQGKVWANSLLVMKAMPNGLSLSRHGFAVTKKVGKAVQRNRVKRVL' A
#
# COMPACT_ATOMS: atom_id res chain seq x y z
N MET A 1 16.81 16.17 -1.68
CA MET A 1 16.22 14.94 -2.25
C MET A 1 14.74 14.91 -1.88
N LYS A 2 13.82 14.69 -2.83
CA LYS A 2 12.39 14.57 -2.51
C LYS A 2 12.15 13.27 -1.75
N GLU A 3 11.59 13.37 -0.55
CA GLU A 3 11.05 12.23 0.20
C GLU A 3 9.96 11.55 -0.65
N PRO A 4 10.14 10.30 -1.11
CA PRO A 4 9.16 9.66 -1.99
C PRO A 4 7.88 9.36 -1.22
N HIS A 5 6.74 9.80 -1.77
CA HIS A 5 5.41 9.51 -1.22
C HIS A 5 4.98 8.03 -1.39
N SER A 6 5.76 7.22 -2.11
CA SER A 6 5.42 5.83 -2.44
C SER A 6 6.27 4.82 -1.67
N LEU A 7 5.64 3.72 -1.24
CA LEU A 7 6.32 2.52 -0.76
C LEU A 7 6.76 1.68 -1.98
N THR A 8 8.07 1.52 -2.16
CA THR A 8 8.64 0.91 -3.37
C THR A 8 9.34 -0.41 -3.12
N ASN A 9 9.96 -0.59 -1.95
CA ASN A 9 10.78 -1.77 -1.68
C ASN A 9 10.05 -2.80 -0.82
N ARG A 10 10.41 -4.08 -0.99
CA ARG A 10 9.77 -5.20 -0.26
C ARG A 10 9.93 -5.09 1.26
N ALA A 11 11.06 -4.56 1.73
CA ALA A 11 11.34 -4.40 3.16
C ALA A 11 10.34 -3.46 3.84
N GLN A 12 10.02 -2.33 3.21
CA GLN A 12 9.01 -1.37 3.66
C GLN A 12 7.63 -2.03 3.78
N TYR A 13 7.18 -2.74 2.75
CA TYR A 13 5.92 -3.47 2.83
C TYR A 13 5.93 -4.52 3.94
N THR A 14 7.04 -5.26 4.09
CA THR A 14 7.18 -6.29 5.13
C THR A 14 7.09 -5.70 6.53
N LEU A 15 7.69 -4.52 6.75
CA LEU A 15 7.62 -3.80 8.02
C LEU A 15 6.18 -3.41 8.35
N VAL A 16 5.48 -2.78 7.39
CA VAL A 16 4.05 -2.41 7.55
C VAL A 16 3.19 -3.65 7.76
N TYR A 17 3.47 -4.76 7.08
CA TYR A 17 2.71 -6.00 7.26
C TYR A 17 2.87 -6.61 8.65
N ARG A 18 4.05 -6.48 9.26
CA ARG A 18 4.39 -7.05 10.57
C ARG A 18 3.97 -6.16 11.74
N GLN A 19 4.15 -4.85 11.62
CA GLN A 19 4.04 -3.90 12.74
C GLN A 19 2.88 -2.90 12.57
N GLY A 20 2.28 -2.82 11.39
CA GLY A 20 1.19 -1.90 11.12
C GLY A 20 -0.12 -2.32 11.76
N LYS A 21 -0.87 -1.32 12.24
CA LYS A 21 -2.28 -1.48 12.61
C LYS A 21 -3.09 -1.80 11.36
N VAL A 22 -4.18 -2.55 11.54
CA VAL A 22 -5.01 -3.09 10.45
C VAL A 22 -6.39 -2.46 10.50
N TRP A 23 -6.87 -2.00 9.35
CA TRP A 23 -8.25 -1.59 9.12
C TRP A 23 -8.77 -2.36 7.91
N ALA A 24 -9.86 -3.08 8.07
CA ALA A 24 -10.41 -3.93 7.03
C ALA A 24 -11.89 -3.61 6.81
N ASN A 25 -12.30 -3.59 5.54
CA ASN A 25 -13.71 -3.59 5.15
C ASN A 25 -13.90 -4.56 3.96
N SER A 26 -15.12 -4.61 3.41
CA SER A 26 -15.46 -5.52 2.30
C SER A 26 -14.73 -5.22 0.99
N LEU A 27 -14.14 -4.03 0.84
CA LEU A 27 -13.50 -3.57 -0.40
C LEU A 27 -11.97 -3.59 -0.33
N LEU A 28 -11.40 -3.29 0.84
CA LEU A 28 -9.95 -3.18 1.03
C LEU A 28 -9.49 -3.51 2.45
N VAL A 29 -8.22 -3.90 2.53
CA VAL A 29 -7.48 -4.00 3.80
C VAL A 29 -6.35 -2.98 3.76
N MET A 30 -6.37 -2.05 4.70
CA MET A 30 -5.32 -1.07 4.91
C MET A 30 -4.46 -1.49 6.10
N LYS A 31 -3.14 -1.44 5.92
CA LYS A 31 -2.19 -1.52 7.03
C LYS A 31 -1.35 -0.25 7.05
N ALA A 32 -1.22 0.35 8.23
CA ALA A 32 -0.44 1.57 8.40
C ALA A 32 0.35 1.57 9.71
N MET A 33 1.51 2.22 9.69
CA MET A 33 2.35 2.46 10.85
C MET A 33 2.95 3.86 10.78
N PRO A 34 3.28 4.48 11.92
CA PRO A 34 4.09 5.69 11.94
C PRO A 34 5.43 5.44 11.24
N ASN A 35 5.86 6.38 10.40
CA ASN A 35 7.12 6.27 9.65
C ASN A 35 8.17 7.31 10.09
N GLY A 36 7.84 8.19 11.04
CA GLY A 36 8.75 9.23 11.56
C GLY A 36 9.04 10.38 10.58
N LEU A 37 8.28 10.49 9.49
CA LEU A 37 8.45 11.51 8.45
C LEU A 37 7.36 12.57 8.55
N SER A 38 7.61 13.74 7.94
CA SER A 38 6.61 14.78 7.76
C SER A 38 5.52 14.43 6.74
N LEU A 39 5.63 13.27 6.08
CA LEU A 39 4.70 12.82 5.06
C LEU A 39 4.35 11.34 5.18
N SER A 40 3.15 11.02 4.70
CA SER A 40 2.70 9.63 4.57
C SER A 40 3.27 8.99 3.30
N ARG A 41 3.70 7.72 3.42
CA ARG A 41 4.08 6.88 2.27
C ARG A 41 3.04 5.80 2.06
N HIS A 42 2.63 5.57 0.82
CA HIS A 42 1.57 4.61 0.49
C HIS A 42 1.96 3.67 -0.65
N GLY A 43 1.28 2.53 -0.72
CA GLY A 43 1.55 1.51 -1.72
C GLY A 43 0.41 0.51 -1.84
N PHE A 44 0.13 0.04 -3.05
CA PHE A 44 -1.01 -0.81 -3.35
C PHE A 44 -0.61 -2.23 -3.72
N ALA A 45 -0.99 -3.19 -2.88
CA ALA A 45 -0.91 -4.61 -3.18
C ALA A 45 -2.23 -5.10 -3.78
N VAL A 46 -2.23 -5.42 -5.06
CA VAL A 46 -3.41 -5.94 -5.78
C VAL A 46 -3.14 -7.36 -6.24
N THR A 47 -3.90 -8.31 -5.72
CA THR A 47 -3.72 -9.74 -6.03
C THR A 47 -4.15 -10.06 -7.46
N LYS A 48 -3.66 -11.18 -8.02
CA LYS A 48 -4.08 -11.66 -9.34
C LYS A 48 -5.57 -12.03 -9.39
N LYS A 49 -6.22 -12.27 -8.25
CA LYS A 49 -7.66 -12.60 -8.14
C LYS A 49 -8.56 -11.45 -8.57
N VAL A 50 -8.08 -10.21 -8.48
CA VAL A 50 -8.82 -9.01 -8.92
C VAL A 50 -9.03 -8.98 -10.43
N GLY A 51 -8.16 -9.63 -11.21
CA GLY A 51 -8.31 -9.74 -12.66
C GLY A 51 -7.02 -9.50 -13.44
N LYS A 52 -7.18 -9.23 -14.74
CA LYS A 52 -6.07 -8.99 -15.69
C LYS A 52 -5.31 -7.69 -15.36
N ALA A 53 -4.17 -7.49 -16.00
CA ALA A 53 -3.30 -6.33 -15.76
C ALA A 53 -4.03 -4.98 -15.84
N VAL A 54 -4.91 -4.80 -16.84
CA VAL A 54 -5.68 -3.55 -17.01
C VAL A 54 -6.59 -3.27 -15.81
N GLN A 55 -7.34 -4.27 -15.34
CA GLN A 55 -8.24 -4.13 -14.19
C GLN A 55 -7.45 -3.80 -12.91
N ARG A 56 -6.33 -4.51 -12.67
CA ARG A 56 -5.46 -4.23 -11.51
C ARG A 56 -4.84 -2.84 -11.56
N ASN A 57 -4.42 -2.39 -12.75
CA ASN A 57 -3.85 -1.05 -12.92
C ASN A 57 -4.90 0.05 -12.76
N ARG A 58 -6.16 -0.22 -13.13
CA ARG A 58 -7.26 0.70 -12.85
C ARG A 58 -7.50 0.83 -11.34
N VAL A 59 -7.54 -0.29 -10.61
CA VAL A 59 -7.69 -0.28 -9.13
C VAL A 59 -6.61 0.57 -8.46
N LYS A 60 -5.35 0.40 -8.85
CA LYS A 60 -4.23 1.20 -8.30
C LYS A 60 -4.25 2.70 -8.64
N ARG A 61 -5.05 3.13 -9.62
CA ARG A 61 -5.17 4.54 -10.00
C ARG A 61 -6.37 5.22 -9.37
N VAL A 62 -7.41 4.45 -9.02
CA VAL A 62 -8.62 4.94 -8.36
C VAL A 62 -8.39 5.07 -6.85
N LEU A 63 -7.60 4.16 -6.28
CA LEU A 63 -7.08 4.26 -4.92
C LEU A 63 -5.84 5.15 -4.89
#